data_AF-A0A2G5VZC2-F1
#
_entry.id   AF-A0A2G5VZC2-F1
#
_cell.length_a   1.000
_cell.length_b   1.000
_cell.length_c   1.000
_cell.angle_alpha   90.00
_cell.angle_beta   90.00
_cell.angle_gamma   90.00
#
_symmetry.space_group_name_H-M   'P 1'
#
loop_
_entity.id
_entity.type
_entity.pdbx_description
1 polymer ?
#
loop_
_entity_poly.entity_id
_entity_poly.type
_entity_poly.pdbx_seq_one_letter_code
_entity_poly.pdbx_strand_id
1 'polypeptide(L)'
;MEKVLTFTNEQKSLIWNRFVQPANGTEEEANHFIEVCETFGLNPLLGDIVFQRYETKNGPNTSFITTRDGLLRVATTQEGYVGPPNANVVREGDTFEFIPSEGSVRHEFGQKRGPILGAYAVMHHKRFRPVAVFVDFLEYFQANSGELNSKYKNKNVWDKMPSAMIQKIAEVFVLRRQFPLGGLYTREEMSIDEGFNDNSGNADIPDQSNPAPQKQNEVVENQHTPTASFQKPKENVFEGVFILQSFEKGISPQNVTFAKLNVMDKATNEVNLVLVKEQEETIDSLSRVQTGQELSLVIKNESGFNFLEKFSYVQTDEQNVQTELESNQTESVQGPVQQENQIASEPIESLDAFIMEKYEPGKTPAGVFFAKMYVKNIADNKQSMVFAQGHEAVETTKHLSVGDEFAMQTRTENGFTFFVKLRDADKRSA
;
A
#
# COMPACT_ATOMS: atom_id res chain seq x y z
N MET A 1 -19.12 -19.38 3.06
CA MET A 1 -18.01 -20.28 3.43
C MET A 1 -18.51 -21.12 4.59
N GLU A 2 -18.23 -22.42 4.63
CA GLU A 2 -18.61 -23.23 5.80
C GLU A 2 -17.70 -22.85 6.98
N LYS A 3 -18.26 -22.73 8.19
CA LYS A 3 -17.51 -22.36 9.38
C LYS A 3 -16.57 -23.51 9.76
N VAL A 4 -15.29 -23.20 9.92
CA VAL A 4 -14.24 -24.18 10.27
C VAL A 4 -14.32 -24.57 11.74
N LEU A 5 -14.82 -23.67 12.60
CA LEU A 5 -15.13 -23.97 13.99
C LEU A 5 -16.45 -23.32 14.42
N THR A 6 -17.01 -23.74 15.55
CA THR A 6 -18.19 -23.10 16.15
C THR A 6 -17.99 -22.99 17.66
N PHE A 7 -18.18 -21.80 18.21
CA PHE A 7 -18.07 -21.58 19.65
C PHE A 7 -19.40 -21.88 20.37
N THR A 8 -19.33 -22.44 21.57
CA THR A 8 -20.51 -22.52 22.46
C THR A 8 -20.90 -21.14 22.97
N ASN A 9 -22.11 -21.01 23.52
CA ASN A 9 -22.56 -19.74 24.11
C ASN A 9 -21.64 -19.29 25.27
N GLU A 10 -21.18 -20.23 26.09
CA GLU A 10 -20.25 -19.97 27.19
C GLU A 10 -18.90 -19.45 26.65
N GLN A 11 -18.41 -20.01 25.55
CA GLN A 11 -17.19 -19.55 24.90
C GLN A 11 -17.38 -18.15 24.29
N LYS A 12 -18.51 -17.88 23.64
CA LYS A 12 -18.84 -16.55 23.10
C LYS A 12 -18.90 -15.50 24.21
N SER A 13 -19.55 -15.80 25.34
CA SER A 13 -19.57 -14.94 26.51
C SER A 13 -18.18 -14.71 27.10
N LEU A 14 -17.33 -15.75 27.13
CA LEU A 14 -15.96 -15.62 27.61
C LEU A 14 -15.12 -14.72 26.69
N ILE A 15 -15.28 -14.87 25.37
CA ILE A 15 -14.59 -14.05 24.36
C ILE A 15 -15.02 -12.58 24.50
N TRP A 16 -16.32 -12.33 24.63
CA TRP A 16 -16.86 -10.99 24.90
C TRP A 16 -16.23 -10.36 26.15
N ASN A 17 -16.34 -11.05 27.29
CA ASN A 17 -15.91 -10.52 28.59
C ASN A 17 -14.39 -10.30 28.69
N ARG A 18 -13.58 -11.07 27.96
CA ARG A 18 -12.11 -11.00 28.06
C ARG A 18 -11.44 -10.14 27.01
N PHE A 19 -12.00 -10.03 25.81
CA PHE A 19 -11.30 -9.41 24.68
C PHE A 19 -12.05 -8.23 24.08
N VAL A 20 -13.38 -8.30 23.96
CA VAL A 20 -14.16 -7.26 23.27
C VAL A 20 -14.63 -6.17 24.23
N GLN A 21 -15.31 -6.54 25.32
CA GLN A 21 -15.85 -5.59 26.29
C GLN A 21 -14.76 -4.72 26.95
N PRO A 22 -13.60 -5.26 27.39
CA PRO A 22 -12.55 -4.44 27.97
C PRO A 22 -11.90 -3.44 27.00
N ALA A 23 -12.06 -3.68 25.69
CA ALA A 23 -11.62 -2.78 24.63
C ALA A 23 -12.72 -1.78 24.20
N ASN A 24 -13.80 -1.65 24.97
CA ASN A 24 -14.99 -0.85 24.64
C ASN A 24 -15.63 -1.23 23.29
N GLY A 25 -15.55 -2.51 22.90
CA GLY A 25 -16.20 -3.00 21.69
C GLY A 25 -17.72 -3.15 21.84
N THR A 26 -18.45 -3.04 20.73
CA THR A 26 -19.91 -3.21 20.70
C THR A 26 -20.33 -4.66 20.43
N GLU A 27 -21.60 -5.00 20.69
CA GLU A 27 -22.12 -6.35 20.41
C GLU A 27 -22.04 -6.69 18.91
N GLU A 28 -22.26 -5.72 18.03
CA GLU A 28 -22.12 -5.90 16.58
C GLU A 28 -20.68 -6.25 16.20
N GLU A 29 -19.70 -5.58 16.83
CA GLU A 29 -18.28 -5.85 16.61
C GLU A 29 -17.88 -7.22 17.18
N ALA A 30 -18.45 -7.60 18.32
CA ALA A 30 -18.25 -8.94 18.88
C ALA A 30 -18.79 -10.02 17.95
N ASN A 31 -19.99 -9.81 17.39
CA ASN A 31 -20.59 -10.74 16.44
C ASN A 31 -19.74 -10.85 15.17
N HIS A 32 -19.25 -9.74 14.64
CA HIS A 32 -18.33 -9.75 13.50
C HIS A 32 -17.01 -10.46 13.84
N PHE A 33 -16.43 -10.20 15.02
CA PHE A 33 -15.21 -10.85 15.47
C PHE A 33 -15.37 -12.37 15.60
N ILE A 34 -16.48 -12.82 16.20
CA ILE A 34 -16.82 -14.24 16.30
C ILE A 34 -17.03 -14.86 14.91
N GLU A 35 -17.71 -14.17 13.99
CA GLU A 35 -17.92 -14.67 12.62
C GLU A 35 -16.59 -14.90 11.90
N VAL A 36 -15.63 -13.97 12.03
CA VAL A 36 -14.28 -14.12 11.48
C VAL A 36 -13.55 -15.30 12.12
N CYS A 37 -13.59 -15.40 13.46
CA CYS A 37 -12.97 -16.51 14.17
C CYS A 37 -13.52 -17.89 13.74
N GLU A 38 -14.85 -18.02 13.65
CA GLU A 38 -15.53 -19.25 13.24
C GLU A 38 -15.27 -19.60 11.76
N THR A 39 -15.23 -18.58 10.89
CA THR A 39 -14.97 -18.76 9.45
C THR A 39 -13.56 -19.24 9.18
N PHE A 40 -12.55 -18.63 9.80
CA PHE A 40 -11.14 -18.94 9.52
C PHE A 40 -10.54 -20.00 10.45
N GLY A 41 -11.26 -20.45 11.47
CA GLY A 41 -10.76 -21.43 12.42
C GLY A 41 -9.77 -20.84 13.43
N LEU A 42 -9.91 -19.54 13.78
CA LEU A 42 -9.04 -18.83 14.70
C LEU A 42 -9.65 -18.80 16.10
N ASN A 43 -8.86 -19.11 17.13
CA ASN A 43 -9.33 -19.09 18.51
C ASN A 43 -8.66 -17.95 19.32
N PRO A 44 -9.39 -16.88 19.69
CA PRO A 44 -8.83 -15.79 20.49
C PRO A 44 -8.43 -16.23 21.91
N LEU A 45 -9.02 -17.31 22.44
CA LEU A 45 -8.63 -17.88 23.75
C LEU A 45 -7.25 -18.56 23.70
N LEU A 46 -6.78 -18.94 22.51
CA LEU A 46 -5.44 -19.47 22.27
C LEU A 46 -4.45 -18.39 21.80
N GLY A 47 -4.91 -17.15 21.64
CA GLY A 47 -4.10 -16.05 21.11
C GLY A 47 -3.87 -16.12 19.60
N ASP A 48 -4.72 -16.82 18.84
CA ASP A 48 -4.59 -16.91 17.38
C ASP A 48 -4.96 -15.59 16.69
N ILE A 49 -5.84 -14.79 17.31
CA ILE A 49 -6.33 -13.52 16.81
C ILE A 49 -6.65 -12.56 17.97
N VAL A 50 -6.43 -11.27 17.74
CA VAL A 50 -6.62 -10.20 18.72
C VAL A 50 -7.67 -9.23 18.21
N PHE A 51 -8.63 -8.88 19.07
CA PHE A 51 -9.53 -7.76 18.86
C PHE A 51 -8.82 -6.48 19.30
N GLN A 52 -8.65 -5.53 18.38
CA GLN A 52 -8.09 -4.22 18.69
C GLN A 52 -9.10 -3.14 18.32
N ARG A 53 -9.35 -2.24 19.26
CA ARG A 53 -10.22 -1.09 19.06
C ARG A 53 -9.58 0.14 19.70
N TYR A 54 -9.57 1.25 18.97
CA TYR A 54 -9.06 2.53 19.44
C TYR A 54 -9.87 3.67 18.86
N GLU A 55 -9.97 4.75 19.61
CA GLU A 55 -10.65 5.96 19.15
C GLU A 55 -9.70 6.76 18.24
N THR A 56 -10.22 7.19 17.09
CA THR A 56 -9.53 8.11 16.18
C THR A 56 -10.32 9.41 16.06
N LYS A 57 -9.72 10.44 15.45
CA LYS A 57 -10.42 11.70 15.14
C LYS A 57 -11.67 11.49 14.27
N ASN A 58 -11.70 10.41 13.49
CA ASN A 58 -12.79 10.06 12.57
C ASN A 58 -13.80 9.07 13.19
N GLY A 59 -13.70 8.84 14.51
CA GLY A 59 -14.49 7.83 15.23
C GLY A 59 -13.67 6.58 15.52
N PRO A 60 -14.32 5.55 16.06
CA PRO A 60 -13.62 4.38 16.51
C PRO A 60 -13.16 3.50 15.35
N ASN A 61 -11.92 3.03 15.42
CA ASN A 61 -11.34 2.08 14.49
C ASN A 61 -11.24 0.71 15.17
N THR A 62 -11.79 -0.31 14.53
CA THR A 62 -11.77 -1.70 14.99
C THR A 62 -11.05 -2.57 13.96
N SER A 63 -10.03 -3.28 14.42
CA SER A 63 -9.22 -4.18 13.59
C SER A 63 -9.05 -5.55 14.24
N PHE A 64 -9.01 -6.59 13.41
CA PHE A 64 -8.80 -7.97 13.84
C PHE A 64 -7.43 -8.44 13.39
N ILE A 65 -6.56 -8.64 14.36
CA ILE A 65 -5.14 -8.89 14.11
C ILE A 65 -4.84 -10.35 14.35
N THR A 66 -4.46 -11.05 13.30
CA THR A 66 -4.06 -12.45 13.40
C THR A 66 -2.61 -12.55 13.88
N THR A 67 -2.31 -13.57 14.68
CA THR A 67 -0.94 -13.86 15.09
C THR A 67 -0.28 -14.82 14.12
N ARG A 68 1.05 -14.84 14.11
CA ARG A 68 1.83 -15.79 13.32
C ARG A 68 1.44 -17.24 13.65
N ASP A 69 1.20 -17.54 14.92
CA ASP A 69 0.79 -18.88 15.35
C ASP A 69 -0.64 -19.19 14.98
N GLY A 70 -1.54 -18.20 14.96
CA GLY A 70 -2.87 -18.32 14.38
C GLY A 70 -2.81 -18.74 12.90
N LEU A 71 -2.02 -18.04 12.08
CA LEU A 71 -1.82 -18.40 10.67
C LEU A 71 -1.22 -19.80 10.50
N LEU A 72 -0.24 -20.17 11.33
CA LEU A 72 0.32 -21.53 11.28
C LEU A 72 -0.73 -22.58 11.66
N ARG A 73 -1.55 -22.33 12.68
CA ARG A 73 -2.62 -23.25 13.09
C ARG A 73 -3.64 -23.43 11.97
N VAL A 74 -4.08 -22.35 11.32
CA VAL A 74 -4.95 -22.44 10.15
C VAL A 74 -4.28 -23.22 9.02
N ALA A 75 -2.99 -22.99 8.74
CA ALA A 75 -2.27 -23.75 7.71
C ALA A 75 -2.22 -25.26 8.02
N THR A 76 -2.16 -25.66 9.30
CA THR A 76 -2.11 -27.09 9.68
C THR A 76 -3.39 -27.86 9.34
N THR A 77 -4.52 -27.17 9.18
CA THR A 77 -5.80 -27.80 8.80
C THR A 77 -6.01 -27.86 7.28
N GLN A 78 -5.17 -27.18 6.51
CA GLN A 78 -5.26 -27.12 5.06
C GLN A 78 -4.67 -28.38 4.41
N GLU A 79 -5.31 -28.84 3.32
CA GLU A 79 -4.82 -29.98 2.59
C GLU A 79 -3.45 -29.69 1.97
N GLY A 80 -2.47 -30.57 2.20
CA GLY A 80 -1.14 -30.47 1.62
C GLY A 80 -0.11 -29.73 2.49
N TYR A 81 -0.48 -29.36 3.71
CA TYR A 81 0.48 -28.99 4.75
C TYR A 81 1.47 -30.14 5.02
N VAL A 82 2.77 -29.82 5.04
CA VAL A 82 3.85 -30.80 5.27
C VAL A 82 4.80 -30.41 6.41
N GLY A 83 4.56 -29.28 7.08
CA GLY A 83 5.40 -28.77 8.16
C GLY A 83 5.44 -27.25 8.20
N PRO A 84 6.01 -26.67 9.26
CA PRO A 84 6.15 -25.22 9.42
C PRO A 84 7.15 -24.63 8.42
N PRO A 85 7.16 -23.29 8.24
CA PRO A 85 8.16 -22.63 7.40
C PRO A 85 9.56 -22.77 8.00
N ASN A 86 10.55 -22.99 7.15
CA ASN A 86 11.96 -22.89 7.49
C ASN A 86 12.43 -21.46 7.27
N ALA A 87 12.76 -20.73 8.33
CA ALA A 87 13.12 -19.33 8.26
C ALA A 87 14.42 -19.01 9.00
N ASN A 88 15.12 -17.99 8.54
CA ASN A 88 16.28 -17.44 9.23
C ASN A 88 16.55 -15.99 8.83
N VAL A 89 17.29 -15.30 9.68
CA VAL A 89 17.74 -13.93 9.44
C VAL A 89 19.03 -13.97 8.63
N VAL A 90 19.13 -13.14 7.60
CA VAL A 90 20.35 -12.94 6.80
C VAL A 90 21.06 -11.69 7.29
N ARG A 91 22.38 -11.78 7.43
CA ARG A 91 23.24 -10.68 7.89
C ARG A 91 24.40 -10.48 6.92
N GLU A 92 24.99 -9.29 6.94
CA GLU A 92 26.01 -8.84 5.99
C GLU A 92 27.17 -9.82 5.79
N GLY A 93 27.62 -10.47 6.88
CA GLY A 93 28.73 -11.40 6.84
C GLY A 93 28.38 -12.84 6.42
N ASP A 94 27.12 -13.12 6.09
CA ASP A 94 26.71 -14.47 5.66
C ASP A 94 26.96 -14.72 4.18
N THR A 95 27.10 -15.99 3.81
CA THR A 95 26.97 -16.41 2.41
C THR A 95 25.51 -16.74 2.14
N PHE A 96 24.87 -15.97 1.26
CA PHE A 96 23.44 -16.08 1.00
C PHE A 96 23.15 -16.03 -0.50
N GLU A 97 22.35 -16.98 -0.98
CA GLU A 97 21.80 -17.02 -2.33
C GLU A 97 20.30 -17.30 -2.25
N PHE A 98 19.51 -16.44 -2.89
CA PHE A 98 18.05 -16.53 -2.93
C PHE A 98 17.60 -16.70 -4.38
N ILE A 99 16.94 -17.82 -4.69
CA ILE A 99 16.45 -18.12 -6.03
C ILE A 99 14.92 -18.19 -5.97
N PRO A 100 14.23 -17.03 -6.03
CA PRO A 100 12.78 -16.97 -5.84
C PRO A 100 11.99 -17.75 -6.90
N SER A 101 12.52 -17.89 -8.13
CA SER A 101 11.90 -18.69 -9.20
C SER A 101 11.84 -20.19 -8.89
N GLU A 102 12.75 -20.68 -8.05
CA GLU A 102 12.82 -22.09 -7.65
C GLU A 102 12.22 -22.34 -6.26
N GLY A 103 11.97 -21.28 -5.50
CA GLY A 103 11.56 -21.39 -4.09
C GLY A 103 12.69 -21.94 -3.21
N SER A 104 13.94 -21.72 -3.58
CA SER A 104 15.12 -22.27 -2.91
C SER A 104 16.00 -21.16 -2.32
N VAL A 105 16.70 -21.52 -1.24
CA VAL A 105 17.62 -20.65 -0.50
C VAL A 105 18.87 -21.46 -0.17
N ARG A 106 20.06 -20.89 -0.39
CA ARG A 106 21.30 -21.35 0.25
C ARG A 106 21.74 -20.28 1.26
N HIS A 107 21.88 -20.68 2.52
CA HIS A 107 22.34 -19.78 3.57
C HIS A 107 23.37 -20.49 4.44
N GLU A 108 24.56 -19.88 4.54
CA GLU A 108 25.63 -20.32 5.41
C GLU A 108 26.05 -19.15 6.30
N PHE A 109 26.14 -19.41 7.61
CA PHE A 109 26.48 -18.37 8.58
C PHE A 109 27.95 -17.99 8.47
N GLY A 110 28.20 -16.68 8.38
CA GLY A 110 29.54 -16.14 8.53
C GLY A 110 30.06 -16.27 9.95
N GLN A 111 31.39 -16.30 10.10
CA GLN A 111 32.05 -16.26 11.42
C GLN A 111 31.79 -14.93 12.16
N LYS A 112 31.66 -13.83 11.42
CA LYS A 112 31.26 -12.51 11.92
C LYS A 112 30.09 -12.00 11.08
N ARG A 113 28.88 -12.13 11.62
CA ARG A 113 27.66 -11.95 10.82
C ARG A 113 27.28 -10.49 10.54
N GLY A 114 27.64 -9.54 11.41
CA GLY A 114 27.35 -8.11 11.17
C GLY A 114 25.86 -7.72 11.32
N PRO A 115 25.46 -6.59 10.72
CA PRO A 115 24.09 -6.07 10.76
C PRO A 115 23.11 -6.97 10.01
N ILE A 116 21.82 -6.82 10.36
CA ILE A 116 20.73 -7.56 9.73
C ILE A 116 20.43 -6.94 8.36
N LEU A 117 20.39 -7.78 7.33
CA LEU A 117 19.95 -7.39 5.98
C LEU A 117 18.46 -7.67 5.78
N GLY A 118 17.99 -8.79 6.32
CA GLY A 118 16.61 -9.24 6.12
C GLY A 118 16.38 -10.60 6.74
N ALA A 119 15.26 -11.22 6.41
CA ALA A 119 15.00 -12.62 6.70
C ALA A 119 14.36 -13.31 5.52
N TYR A 120 14.63 -14.60 5.39
CA TYR A 120 13.94 -15.45 4.44
C TYR A 120 13.06 -16.46 5.16
N ALA A 121 12.05 -16.95 4.46
CA ALA A 121 11.30 -18.13 4.87
C ALA A 121 10.95 -18.99 3.65
N VAL A 122 11.02 -20.31 3.81
CA VAL A 122 10.65 -21.31 2.79
C VAL A 122 9.54 -22.19 3.35
N MET A 123 8.44 -22.30 2.61
CA MET A 123 7.32 -23.18 2.93
C MET A 123 7.21 -24.25 1.86
N HIS A 124 7.05 -25.50 2.28
CA HIS A 124 6.82 -26.62 1.39
C HIS A 124 5.34 -26.98 1.37
N HIS A 125 4.91 -27.61 0.28
CA HIS A 125 3.55 -28.10 0.11
C HIS A 125 3.55 -29.45 -0.60
N LYS A 126 2.63 -30.34 -0.23
CA LYS A 126 2.56 -31.70 -0.79
C LYS A 126 2.27 -31.72 -2.30
N ARG A 127 1.49 -30.74 -2.78
CA ARG A 127 0.99 -30.66 -4.17
C ARG A 127 1.54 -29.50 -4.99
N PHE A 128 2.05 -28.46 -4.34
CA PHE A 128 2.47 -27.22 -5.01
C PHE A 128 3.97 -27.04 -4.86
N ARG A 129 4.58 -26.27 -5.77
CA ARG A 129 6.00 -25.92 -5.64
C ARG A 129 6.24 -25.17 -4.33
N PRO A 130 7.42 -25.34 -3.70
CA PRO A 130 7.79 -24.54 -2.54
C PRO A 130 7.71 -23.06 -2.84
N VAL A 131 7.28 -22.29 -1.85
CA VAL A 131 7.35 -20.83 -1.90
C VAL A 131 8.48 -20.39 -1.00
N ALA A 132 9.32 -19.49 -1.50
CA ALA A 132 10.30 -18.79 -0.70
C ALA A 132 10.06 -17.28 -0.76
N VAL A 133 10.29 -16.60 0.36
CA VAL A 133 10.20 -15.15 0.48
C VAL A 133 11.47 -14.62 1.11
N PHE A 134 11.83 -13.39 0.75
CA PHE A 134 12.83 -12.60 1.45
C PHE A 134 12.19 -11.26 1.81
N VAL A 135 12.42 -10.80 3.03
CA VAL A 135 11.88 -9.56 3.57
C VAL A 135 13.05 -8.67 3.96
N ASP A 136 13.07 -7.46 3.41
CA ASP A 136 14.09 -6.46 3.72
C ASP A 136 13.93 -5.96 5.15
N PHE A 137 15.02 -5.96 5.92
CA PHE A 137 14.95 -5.57 7.33
C PHE A 137 14.71 -4.07 7.52
N LEU A 138 15.32 -3.24 6.67
CA LEU A 138 15.36 -1.80 6.88
C LEU A 138 13.96 -1.19 6.73
N GLU A 139 13.21 -1.61 5.72
CA GLU A 139 11.83 -1.17 5.47
C GLU A 139 10.96 -1.37 6.72
N TYR A 140 10.95 -2.59 7.25
CA TYR A 140 10.12 -2.93 8.41
C TYR A 140 10.63 -2.31 9.71
N PHE A 141 11.94 -2.26 9.90
CA PHE A 141 12.52 -1.66 11.10
C PHE A 141 12.23 -0.16 11.16
N GLN A 142 12.33 0.55 10.04
CA GLN A 142 11.98 1.98 9.97
C GLN A 142 10.51 2.22 10.27
N ALA A 143 9.60 1.43 9.69
CA ALA A 143 8.17 1.58 9.91
C ALA A 143 7.74 1.23 11.36
N ASN A 144 8.46 0.32 12.03
CA ASN A 144 8.00 -0.24 13.29
C ASN A 144 8.88 0.07 14.52
N SER A 145 10.06 0.67 14.37
CA SER A 145 10.94 0.99 15.50
C SER A 145 10.29 2.02 16.42
N GLY A 146 10.20 1.69 17.71
CA GLY A 146 9.72 2.62 18.72
C GLY A 146 10.73 3.72 18.99
N GLU A 147 12.02 3.39 18.92
CA GLU A 147 13.10 4.37 19.05
C GLU A 147 13.08 5.43 17.94
N LEU A 148 12.75 5.04 16.71
CA LEU A 148 12.66 5.95 15.57
C LEU A 148 11.33 6.73 15.53
N ASN A 149 10.21 6.07 15.85
CA ASN A 149 8.88 6.63 15.59
C ASN A 149 8.19 7.20 16.84
N SER A 150 8.67 6.90 18.05
CA SER A 150 8.12 7.47 19.28
C SER A 150 8.66 8.88 19.53
N LYS A 151 7.77 9.82 19.87
CA LYS A 151 8.14 11.17 20.36
C LYS A 151 9.17 11.15 21.49
N TYR A 152 9.11 10.14 22.35
CA TYR A 152 10.00 9.97 23.50
C TYR A 152 11.13 8.96 23.26
N LYS A 153 11.30 8.47 22.01
CA LYS A 153 12.28 7.45 21.61
C LYS A 153 12.22 6.17 22.45
N ASN A 154 11.02 5.79 22.87
CA ASN A 154 10.80 4.61 23.69
C ASN A 154 11.03 3.34 22.88
N LYS A 155 12.01 2.53 23.29
CA LYS A 155 12.34 1.26 22.62
C LYS A 155 11.21 0.24 22.75
N ASN A 156 10.77 -0.30 21.61
CA ASN A 156 9.76 -1.35 21.55
C ASN A 156 10.39 -2.72 21.20
N VAL A 157 9.55 -3.69 20.81
CA VAL A 157 10.00 -5.04 20.47
C VAL A 157 10.90 -5.09 19.24
N TRP A 158 10.72 -4.19 18.27
CA TRP A 158 11.57 -4.10 17.09
C TRP A 158 12.97 -3.62 17.44
N ASP A 159 13.10 -2.70 18.40
CA ASP A 159 14.41 -2.24 18.89
C ASP A 159 15.14 -3.28 19.75
N LYS A 160 14.38 -4.07 20.51
CA LYS A 160 14.92 -5.06 21.46
C LYS A 160 15.22 -6.41 20.82
N MET A 161 14.38 -6.85 19.87
CA MET A 161 14.45 -8.17 19.22
C MET A 161 14.29 -8.08 17.70
N PRO A 162 15.09 -7.25 17.00
CA PRO A 162 14.90 -6.97 15.57
C PRO A 162 14.98 -8.24 14.69
N SER A 163 15.90 -9.15 15.02
CA SER A 163 16.05 -10.43 14.30
C SER A 163 14.79 -11.31 14.39
N ALA A 164 14.19 -11.42 15.57
CA ALA A 164 12.98 -12.22 15.75
C ALA A 164 11.79 -11.59 15.00
N MET A 165 11.70 -10.25 15.02
CA MET A 165 10.62 -9.53 14.37
C MET A 165 10.65 -9.69 12.85
N ILE A 166 11.80 -9.49 12.20
CA ILE A 166 11.89 -9.64 10.74
C ILE A 166 11.71 -11.08 10.27
N GLN A 167 12.21 -12.05 11.04
CA GLN A 167 11.96 -13.46 10.76
C GLN A 167 10.47 -13.80 10.84
N LYS A 168 9.76 -13.26 11.84
CA LYS A 168 8.31 -13.43 11.97
C LYS A 168 7.57 -12.91 10.72
N ILE A 169 7.99 -11.78 10.15
CA ILE A 169 7.37 -11.26 8.92
C ILE A 169 7.57 -12.21 7.76
N ALA A 170 8.79 -12.71 7.56
CA ALA A 170 9.07 -13.68 6.50
C ALA A 170 8.20 -14.94 6.63
N GLU A 171 8.02 -15.45 7.86
CA GLU A 171 7.16 -16.59 8.12
C GLU A 171 5.67 -16.31 7.81
N VAL A 172 5.17 -15.14 8.20
CA VAL A 172 3.79 -14.71 7.87
C VAL A 172 3.60 -14.62 6.36
N PHE A 173 4.55 -14.02 5.64
CA PHE A 173 4.48 -13.83 4.20
C PHE A 173 4.45 -15.16 3.45
N VAL A 174 5.32 -16.10 3.83
CA VAL A 174 5.36 -17.40 3.15
C VAL A 174 4.12 -18.24 3.45
N LEU A 175 3.57 -18.16 4.68
CA LEU A 175 2.30 -18.82 5.04
C LEU A 175 1.15 -18.34 4.16
N ARG A 176 1.02 -17.01 3.96
CA ARG A 176 -0.01 -16.40 3.11
C ARG A 176 0.14 -16.72 1.63
N ARG A 177 1.36 -16.85 1.14
CA ARG A 177 1.61 -17.20 -0.27
C ARG A 177 1.38 -18.68 -0.54
N GLN A 178 1.70 -19.53 0.43
CA GLN A 178 1.56 -20.98 0.26
C GLN A 178 0.13 -21.47 0.48
N PHE A 179 -0.60 -20.85 1.43
CA PHE A 179 -1.96 -21.21 1.78
C PHE A 179 -2.89 -20.01 1.59
N PRO A 180 -4.09 -20.18 1.00
CA PRO A 180 -5.04 -19.10 0.79
C PRO A 180 -5.72 -18.69 2.10
N LEU A 181 -5.00 -17.98 2.96
CA LEU A 181 -5.43 -17.63 4.32
C LEU A 181 -6.35 -16.38 4.39
N GLY A 182 -6.67 -15.76 3.24
CA GLY A 182 -7.71 -14.73 3.00
C GLY A 182 -7.94 -13.62 4.04
N GLY A 183 -7.74 -12.33 3.69
CA GLY A 183 -8.28 -11.17 4.42
C GLY A 183 -7.81 -10.93 5.88
N LEU A 184 -7.12 -11.89 6.49
CA LEU A 184 -6.47 -11.73 7.78
C LEU A 184 -5.29 -10.79 7.64
N TYR A 185 -4.96 -9.97 8.64
CA TYR A 185 -3.75 -9.13 8.66
C TYR A 185 -3.03 -9.31 10.01
N THR A 186 -1.70 -9.25 10.00
CA THR A 186 -0.89 -9.24 11.22
C THR A 186 -0.52 -7.80 11.56
N ARG A 187 -0.24 -7.52 12.84
CA ARG A 187 -0.06 -6.14 13.32
C ARG A 187 1.07 -5.42 12.58
N GLU A 188 2.13 -6.14 12.30
CA GLU A 188 3.33 -5.61 11.66
C GLU A 188 3.13 -5.30 10.16
N GLU A 189 2.06 -5.80 9.53
CA GLU A 189 1.65 -5.45 8.16
C GLU A 189 0.88 -4.11 8.15
N MET A 190 0.14 -3.81 9.22
CA MET A 190 -0.72 -2.61 9.29
C MET A 190 0.06 -1.32 9.52
N SER A 191 1.19 -1.37 10.21
CA SER A 191 2.03 -0.18 10.45
C SER A 191 2.71 0.36 9.18
N ILE A 192 2.80 -0.46 8.13
CA ILE A 192 3.25 0.00 6.80
C ILE A 192 2.15 0.83 6.14
N ASP A 193 0.88 0.43 6.28
CA ASP A 193 -0.25 1.16 5.71
C ASP A 193 -0.56 2.46 6.49
N GLU A 194 -0.42 2.46 7.81
CA GLU A 194 -0.66 3.64 8.67
C GLU A 194 0.48 4.68 8.59
N GLY A 195 1.70 4.27 8.25
CA GLY A 195 2.86 5.16 8.10
C GLY A 195 2.74 6.22 7.00
N PHE A 196 1.72 6.12 6.15
CA PHE A 196 1.43 7.08 5.08
C PHE A 196 0.37 8.13 5.44
N ASN A 197 -0.22 8.10 6.65
CA ASN A 197 -1.44 8.88 6.90
C ASN A 197 -1.54 9.63 8.23
N ASP A 198 -0.42 10.01 8.88
CA ASP A 198 -0.52 10.87 10.07
C ASP A 198 0.48 12.03 10.08
N ASN A 199 0.01 13.17 9.57
CA ASN A 199 0.50 14.48 9.94
C ASN A 199 -0.44 15.03 11.02
N SER A 200 0.12 15.43 12.17
CA SER A 200 -0.49 16.20 13.28
C SER A 200 -0.99 15.44 14.52
N GLY A 201 -0.08 15.30 15.49
CA GLY A 201 -0.15 16.08 16.73
C GLY A 201 -1.16 15.69 17.82
N ASN A 202 -0.58 15.27 18.95
CA ASN A 202 -1.02 15.37 20.36
C ASN A 202 -2.23 14.54 20.87
N ALA A 203 -1.93 13.71 21.88
CA ALA A 203 -2.65 13.72 23.15
C ALA A 203 -1.68 13.37 24.31
N ASP A 204 -1.70 14.18 25.37
CA ASP A 204 -0.99 14.04 26.65
C ASP A 204 -1.87 13.32 27.70
N ILE A 205 -1.29 12.34 28.45
CA ILE A 205 -1.14 12.15 29.94
C ILE A 205 -2.44 12.10 30.83
N PRO A 206 -2.57 11.39 32.01
CA PRO A 206 -1.60 10.93 33.08
C PRO A 206 -1.81 9.48 33.60
N ASP A 207 -1.16 8.90 34.63
CA ASP A 207 0.10 8.96 35.44
C ASP A 207 -0.05 7.92 36.59
N GLN A 208 1.07 7.51 37.22
CA GLN A 208 1.26 6.84 38.53
C GLN A 208 1.25 5.30 38.55
N SER A 209 2.25 4.57 39.09
CA SER A 209 3.26 4.89 40.12
C SER A 209 4.46 3.91 40.11
N ASN A 210 5.61 4.44 40.54
CA ASN A 210 6.99 3.90 40.70
C ASN A 210 7.14 3.03 41.99
N PRO A 211 8.33 2.53 42.47
CA PRO A 211 9.71 2.66 41.96
C PRO A 211 10.64 1.40 42.04
N ALA A 212 11.84 1.57 41.46
CA ALA A 212 13.03 0.69 41.47
C ALA A 212 13.79 0.64 42.83
N PRO A 213 14.95 -0.07 42.95
CA PRO A 213 16.25 0.61 42.69
C PRO A 213 17.45 -0.23 42.13
N GLN A 214 18.17 0.41 41.18
CA GLN A 214 19.62 0.64 40.99
C GLN A 214 20.74 -0.37 41.39
N LYS A 215 21.75 -0.50 40.48
CA LYS A 215 23.21 -0.17 40.60
C LYS A 215 23.90 -0.51 39.26
N GLN A 216 24.43 0.43 38.45
CA GLN A 216 25.66 1.23 38.51
C GLN A 216 26.97 0.43 38.31
N ASN A 217 27.65 0.66 37.19
CA ASN A 217 29.09 1.01 37.11
C ASN A 217 29.49 1.43 35.68
N GLU A 218 30.09 2.62 35.60
CA GLU A 218 30.88 3.17 34.50
C GLU A 218 32.28 2.55 34.46
N VAL A 219 32.89 2.45 33.27
CA VAL A 219 34.30 2.85 33.04
C VAL A 219 34.42 3.45 31.63
N VAL A 220 35.11 4.58 31.59
CA VAL A 220 35.42 5.49 30.48
C VAL A 220 36.71 5.03 29.77
N GLU A 221 36.88 5.29 28.46
CA GLU A 221 37.94 6.17 27.93
C GLU A 221 38.34 5.98 26.44
N ASN A 222 38.22 7.10 25.71
CA ASN A 222 38.95 7.66 24.54
C ASN A 222 39.14 6.86 23.23
N GLN A 223 38.43 7.28 22.16
CA GLN A 223 38.83 8.27 21.13
C GLN A 223 39.88 7.74 20.15
N HIS A 224 39.50 7.60 18.88
CA HIS A 224 40.21 8.11 17.69
C HIS A 224 39.26 7.97 16.48
N THR A 225 38.75 9.10 16.01
CA THR A 225 38.13 9.28 14.70
C THR A 225 39.21 9.30 13.62
N PRO A 226 38.98 8.67 12.47
CA PRO A 226 39.23 9.35 11.21
C PRO A 226 37.91 9.53 10.46
N THR A 227 37.60 10.81 10.22
CA THR A 227 36.60 11.29 9.29
C THR A 227 36.80 10.67 7.90
N ALA A 228 35.90 9.78 7.50
CA ALA A 228 35.66 9.45 6.10
C ALA A 228 34.20 9.83 5.83
N SER A 229 34.00 10.71 4.85
CA SER A 229 32.68 11.21 4.45
C SER A 229 31.74 10.04 4.14
N PHE A 230 30.65 9.91 4.91
CA PHE A 230 29.52 9.09 4.53
C PHE A 230 28.90 9.68 3.26
N GLN A 231 29.17 9.06 2.11
CA GLN A 231 28.23 9.12 1.00
C GLN A 231 27.10 8.14 1.31
N LYS A 232 25.87 8.66 1.41
CA LYS A 232 24.65 7.88 1.61
C LYS A 232 24.55 6.74 0.57
N PRO A 233 24.11 5.53 0.95
CA PRO A 233 23.63 4.52 -0.01
C PRO A 233 22.38 5.05 -0.73
N LYS A 234 22.30 4.80 -2.05
CA LYS A 234 21.29 5.33 -2.97
C LYS A 234 19.87 4.86 -2.62
N GLU A 235 18.99 5.84 -2.43
CA GLU A 235 17.53 5.69 -2.51
C GLU A 235 17.13 5.26 -3.95
N ASN A 236 15.99 4.57 -4.13
CA ASN A 236 15.41 4.24 -5.44
C ASN A 236 14.89 5.50 -6.16
N VAL A 237 15.83 6.39 -6.46
CA VAL A 237 15.64 7.70 -7.08
C VAL A 237 16.37 7.64 -8.42
N PHE A 238 15.59 7.81 -9.49
CA PHE A 238 16.04 7.87 -10.86
C PHE A 238 16.11 9.33 -11.29
N GLU A 239 17.31 9.79 -11.63
CA GLU A 239 17.49 11.11 -12.25
C GLU A 239 17.83 10.91 -13.72
N GLY A 240 17.17 11.66 -14.59
CA GLY A 240 17.36 11.53 -16.03
C GLY A 240 16.74 12.67 -16.82
N VAL A 241 17.07 12.70 -18.11
CA VAL A 241 16.45 13.63 -19.06
C VAL A 241 15.31 12.92 -19.75
N PHE A 242 14.11 13.50 -19.65
CA PHE A 242 12.89 12.94 -20.17
C PHE A 242 12.19 13.91 -21.11
N ILE A 243 11.50 13.39 -22.11
CA ILE A 243 10.67 14.15 -23.04
C ILE A 243 9.21 14.02 -22.59
N LEU A 244 8.54 15.14 -22.30
CA LEU A 244 7.13 15.14 -21.94
C LEU A 244 6.26 14.72 -23.12
N GLN A 245 5.48 13.65 -22.98
CA GLN A 245 4.56 13.14 -24.01
C GLN A 245 3.11 13.56 -23.75
N SER A 246 2.68 13.59 -22.48
CA SER A 246 1.40 14.17 -22.11
C SER A 246 1.37 14.56 -20.64
N PHE A 247 0.49 15.52 -20.31
CA PHE A 247 0.23 16.00 -18.95
C PHE A 247 -1.28 16.04 -18.72
N GLU A 248 -1.75 15.44 -17.62
CA GLU A 248 -3.16 15.46 -17.21
C GLU A 248 -3.27 15.90 -15.74
N LYS A 249 -4.03 16.96 -15.46
CA LYS A 249 -4.39 17.39 -14.11
C LYS A 249 -5.71 16.72 -13.69
N GLY A 250 -5.79 16.24 -12.46
CA GLY A 250 -6.97 15.59 -11.91
C GLY A 250 -7.21 15.95 -10.45
N ILE A 251 -8.40 15.65 -9.96
CA ILE A 251 -8.77 15.81 -8.54
C ILE A 251 -9.16 14.42 -8.04
N SER A 252 -8.57 13.99 -6.92
CA SER A 252 -8.88 12.71 -6.30
C SER A 252 -10.27 12.72 -5.65
N PRO A 253 -10.86 11.56 -5.34
CA PRO A 253 -12.09 11.47 -4.56
C PRO A 253 -12.01 12.14 -3.17
N GLN A 254 -10.80 12.35 -2.65
CA GLN A 254 -10.51 13.06 -1.41
C GLN A 254 -10.30 14.58 -1.62
N ASN A 255 -10.64 15.09 -2.81
CA ASN A 255 -10.51 16.49 -3.23
C ASN A 255 -9.05 17.00 -3.28
N VAL A 256 -8.08 16.12 -3.56
CA VAL A 256 -6.65 16.47 -3.67
C VAL A 256 -6.27 16.58 -5.15
N THR A 257 -5.67 17.71 -5.53
CA THR A 257 -5.15 17.95 -6.88
C THR A 257 -3.90 17.09 -7.14
N PHE A 258 -3.89 16.36 -8.25
CA PHE A 258 -2.74 15.58 -8.72
C PHE A 258 -2.49 15.79 -10.20
N ALA A 259 -1.31 15.41 -10.68
CA ALA A 259 -1.02 15.35 -12.11
C ALA A 259 -0.39 14.02 -12.54
N LYS A 260 -0.68 13.62 -13.78
CA LYS A 260 -0.08 12.47 -14.47
C LYS A 260 0.78 12.97 -15.62
N LEU A 261 2.04 12.57 -15.65
CA LEU A 261 2.98 12.88 -16.73
C LEU A 261 3.37 11.58 -17.42
N ASN A 262 3.07 11.45 -18.70
CA ASN A 262 3.71 10.43 -19.52
C ASN A 262 5.00 11.03 -20.07
N VAL A 263 6.14 10.43 -19.75
CA VAL A 263 7.46 10.94 -20.12
C VAL A 263 8.29 9.83 -20.74
N MET A 264 9.01 10.14 -21.81
CA MET A 264 9.92 9.20 -22.47
C MET A 264 11.34 9.46 -22.00
N ASP A 265 12.00 8.44 -21.45
CA ASP A 265 13.41 8.51 -21.09
C ASP A 265 14.27 8.58 -22.36
N LYS A 266 15.12 9.62 -22.46
CA LYS A 266 15.98 9.83 -23.64
C LYS A 266 17.10 8.79 -23.76
N ALA A 267 17.51 8.17 -22.65
CA ALA A 267 18.57 7.16 -22.65
C ALA A 267 18.06 5.78 -23.09
N THR A 268 16.83 5.44 -22.72
CA THR A 268 16.28 4.08 -22.91
C THR A 268 15.14 4.02 -23.93
N ASN A 269 14.58 5.17 -24.33
CA ASN A 269 13.34 5.31 -25.12
C ASN A 269 12.11 4.67 -24.45
N GLU A 270 12.16 4.36 -23.16
CA GLU A 270 11.03 3.81 -22.42
C GLU A 270 10.06 4.91 -21.98
N VAL A 271 8.76 4.68 -22.20
CA VAL A 271 7.70 5.59 -21.77
C VAL A 271 7.27 5.22 -20.35
N ASN A 272 7.40 6.19 -19.44
CA ASN A 272 7.10 6.06 -18.04
C ASN A 272 5.94 6.99 -17.65
N LEU A 273 5.00 6.46 -16.86
CA LEU A 273 3.98 7.27 -16.20
C LEU A 273 4.53 7.75 -14.85
N VAL A 274 4.65 9.06 -14.68
CA VAL A 274 5.13 9.73 -13.46
C VAL A 274 3.98 10.51 -12.83
N LEU A 275 3.80 10.36 -11.52
CA LEU A 275 2.73 10.97 -10.74
C LEU A 275 3.26 12.14 -9.91
N VAL A 276 2.52 13.25 -9.89
CA VAL A 276 2.82 14.41 -9.03
C VAL A 276 1.75 14.50 -7.96
N LYS A 277 2.17 14.36 -6.70
CA LYS A 277 1.30 14.44 -5.52
C LYS A 277 1.55 15.77 -4.78
N GLU A 278 0.47 16.42 -4.35
CA GLU A 278 0.45 17.46 -3.30
C GLU A 278 1.46 18.61 -3.45
N GLN A 279 1.57 19.17 -4.65
CA GLN A 279 2.36 20.39 -4.90
C GLN A 279 1.67 21.22 -5.99
N GLU A 280 0.68 22.05 -5.63
CA GLU A 280 -0.09 22.84 -6.62
C GLU A 280 0.82 23.73 -7.47
N GLU A 281 1.87 24.32 -6.88
CA GLU A 281 2.86 25.14 -7.60
C GLU A 281 3.65 24.34 -8.65
N THR A 282 4.01 23.09 -8.33
CA THR A 282 4.70 22.16 -9.24
C THR A 282 3.78 21.73 -10.38
N ILE A 283 2.52 21.41 -10.06
CA ILE A 283 1.50 21.03 -11.05
C ILE A 283 1.22 22.19 -12.01
N ASP A 284 1.08 23.41 -11.49
CA ASP A 284 0.85 24.60 -12.31
C ASP A 284 2.06 24.95 -13.16
N SER A 285 3.28 24.74 -12.65
CA SER A 285 4.51 24.92 -13.44
C SER A 285 4.65 23.88 -14.55
N LEU A 286 4.28 22.63 -14.30
CA LEU A 286 4.29 21.55 -15.30
C LEU A 286 3.18 21.70 -16.35
N SER A 287 2.05 22.30 -15.99
CA SER A 287 0.96 22.58 -16.94
C SER A 287 1.35 23.55 -18.06
N ARG A 288 2.44 24.31 -17.88
CA ARG A 288 2.98 25.28 -18.84
C ARG A 288 4.05 24.67 -19.76
N VAL A 289 4.49 23.44 -19.48
CA VAL A 289 5.48 22.72 -20.29
C VAL A 289 4.83 22.18 -21.55
N GLN A 290 5.44 22.39 -22.70
CA GLN A 290 4.90 21.88 -23.97
C GLN A 290 5.23 20.40 -24.16
N THR A 291 4.31 19.65 -24.77
CA THR A 291 4.58 18.28 -25.22
C THR A 291 5.75 18.28 -26.20
N GLY A 292 6.70 17.38 -26.00
CA GLY A 292 7.96 17.31 -26.75
C GLY A 292 9.14 18.03 -26.11
N GLN A 293 8.94 18.77 -25.00
CA GLN A 293 10.01 19.47 -24.30
C GLN A 293 10.83 18.54 -23.40
N GLU A 294 12.15 18.78 -23.34
CA GLU A 294 13.08 18.05 -22.47
C GLU A 294 13.09 18.62 -21.04
N LEU A 295 12.95 17.72 -20.07
CA LEU A 295 12.95 18.01 -18.64
C LEU A 295 13.99 17.12 -17.95
N SER A 296 14.71 17.69 -16.99
CA SER A 296 15.46 16.88 -16.02
C SER A 296 14.52 16.52 -14.89
N LEU A 297 14.24 15.23 -14.69
CA LEU A 297 13.34 14.74 -13.66
C LEU A 297 14.10 13.90 -12.65
N VAL A 298 13.79 14.12 -11.37
CA VAL A 298 14.14 13.24 -10.26
C VAL A 298 12.87 12.48 -9.89
N ILE A 299 12.87 11.18 -10.13
CA ILE A 299 11.71 10.30 -10.02
C ILE A 299 11.99 9.25 -8.94
N LYS A 300 11.09 9.11 -7.98
CA LYS A 300 11.16 8.09 -6.95
C LYS A 300 10.18 6.96 -7.24
N ASN A 301 10.63 5.71 -7.19
CA ASN A 301 9.74 4.57 -7.33
C ASN A 301 9.23 4.13 -5.95
N GLU A 302 7.92 4.16 -5.74
CA GLU A 302 7.26 3.66 -4.52
C GLU A 302 6.18 2.65 -4.91
N SER A 303 6.29 1.43 -4.39
CA SER A 303 5.30 0.36 -4.60
C SER A 303 4.97 0.09 -6.08
N GLY A 304 5.94 0.26 -6.98
CA GLY A 304 5.78 0.06 -8.42
C GLY A 304 5.21 1.25 -9.19
N PHE A 305 5.05 2.41 -8.55
CA PHE A 305 4.64 3.67 -9.18
C PHE A 305 5.78 4.69 -9.14
N ASN A 306 5.90 5.49 -10.19
CA ASN A 306 6.91 6.54 -10.29
C ASN A 306 6.30 7.87 -9.82
N PHE A 307 6.95 8.53 -8.85
CA PHE A 307 6.55 9.83 -8.31
C PHE A 307 7.59 10.90 -8.62
N LEU A 308 7.15 12.09 -9.00
CA LEU A 308 8.03 13.21 -9.25
C LEU A 308 8.47 13.84 -7.92
N GLU A 309 9.77 13.82 -7.65
CA GLU A 309 10.39 14.51 -6.50
C GLU A 309 10.81 15.92 -6.86
N LYS A 310 11.40 16.09 -8.05
CA LYS A 310 11.89 17.38 -8.54
C LYS A 310 11.93 17.40 -10.05
N PHE A 311 11.71 18.57 -10.65
CA PHE A 311 11.98 18.78 -12.07
C PHE A 311 12.73 20.10 -12.31
N SER A 312 13.47 20.17 -13.40
CA SER A 312 14.01 21.41 -13.95
C SER A 312 13.98 21.38 -15.47
N TYR A 313 13.95 22.57 -16.07
CA TYR A 313 14.07 22.72 -17.51
C TYR A 313 15.51 22.46 -17.93
N VAL A 314 15.70 21.67 -18.99
CA VAL A 314 17.01 21.55 -19.63
C VAL A 314 17.24 22.86 -20.39
N GLN A 315 18.16 23.69 -19.91
CA GLN A 315 18.55 24.91 -20.62
C GLN A 315 19.22 24.52 -21.94
N THR A 316 18.58 24.87 -23.05
CA THR A 316 19.28 25.03 -24.32
C THR A 316 19.96 26.39 -24.28
N ASP A 317 21.29 26.41 -24.37
CA ASP A 317 22.06 27.63 -24.61
C ASP A 317 21.57 28.28 -25.91
N GLU A 318 20.65 29.23 -25.80
CA GLU A 318 20.53 30.38 -26.70
C GLU A 318 19.63 31.47 -26.08
N GLN A 319 20.32 32.51 -25.59
CA GLN A 319 19.91 33.92 -25.45
C GLN A 319 19.12 34.41 -24.22
N ASN A 320 19.89 35.03 -23.32
CA ASN A 320 19.61 36.24 -22.54
C ASN A 320 18.70 37.26 -23.23
N VAL A 321 17.62 37.71 -22.57
CA VAL A 321 17.20 39.13 -22.36
C VAL A 321 16.26 39.15 -21.13
N GLN A 322 16.72 39.64 -19.96
CA GLN A 322 16.23 40.86 -19.27
C GLN A 322 14.68 40.98 -19.22
N THR A 323 14.03 41.11 -18.05
CA THR A 323 14.10 42.30 -17.19
C THR A 323 13.37 42.03 -15.87
N GLU A 324 13.96 42.49 -14.76
CA GLU A 324 13.33 42.74 -13.44
C GLU A 324 12.25 43.85 -13.52
N LEU A 325 11.63 44.15 -12.38
CA LEU A 325 10.59 45.17 -12.05
C LEU A 325 9.21 44.50 -11.87
N GLU A 326 8.46 44.68 -10.78
CA GLU A 326 8.62 45.48 -9.58
C GLU A 326 7.51 45.04 -8.59
N SER A 327 7.80 45.17 -7.30
CA SER A 327 6.86 45.11 -6.19
C SER A 327 5.92 46.33 -6.15
N ASN A 328 4.65 46.12 -5.77
CA ASN A 328 3.73 46.99 -4.99
C ASN A 328 2.30 46.95 -5.55
N GLN A 329 1.33 46.38 -4.82
CA GLN A 329 0.51 47.02 -3.77
C GLN A 329 -0.69 47.84 -4.32
N THR A 330 -1.89 47.33 -4.00
CA THR A 330 -3.00 48.04 -3.33
C THR A 330 -4.19 48.60 -4.16
N GLU A 331 -5.36 48.12 -3.74
CA GLU A 331 -6.71 48.74 -3.64
C GLU A 331 -7.62 49.08 -4.84
N SER A 332 -8.75 48.36 -4.84
CA SER A 332 -10.15 48.84 -4.88
C SER A 332 -10.74 49.42 -6.19
N VAL A 333 -11.89 48.88 -6.62
CA VAL A 333 -13.23 49.54 -6.64
C VAL A 333 -14.31 48.56 -7.15
N GLN A 334 -15.50 48.71 -6.59
CA GLN A 334 -16.78 47.97 -6.70
C GLN A 334 -17.36 47.89 -8.15
N GLY A 335 -17.93 46.76 -8.60
CA GLY A 335 -19.37 46.34 -8.48
C GLY A 335 -20.03 46.28 -9.90
N PRO A 336 -21.24 45.70 -10.15
CA PRO A 336 -22.21 45.04 -9.26
C PRO A 336 -22.80 43.66 -9.73
N VAL A 337 -23.25 42.88 -8.74
CA VAL A 337 -24.52 42.10 -8.59
C VAL A 337 -25.16 41.36 -9.80
N GLN A 338 -25.43 40.05 -9.63
CA GLN A 338 -26.77 39.44 -9.72
C GLN A 338 -26.83 38.02 -9.09
N GLN A 339 -27.85 37.81 -8.24
CA GLN A 339 -28.24 36.57 -7.57
C GLN A 339 -29.11 35.71 -8.50
N GLU A 340 -29.05 34.37 -8.37
CA GLU A 340 -30.24 33.52 -8.44
C GLU A 340 -30.01 32.12 -7.83
N ASN A 341 -31.12 31.43 -7.57
CA ASN A 341 -31.40 30.55 -6.44
C ASN A 341 -30.96 29.08 -6.54
N GLN A 342 -30.99 28.46 -5.36
CA GLN A 342 -31.01 27.03 -4.99
C GLN A 342 -31.79 26.10 -5.93
N ILE A 343 -31.39 24.81 -5.99
CA ILE A 343 -32.24 23.62 -5.75
C ILE A 343 -31.31 22.43 -5.41
N ALA A 344 -31.64 21.72 -4.33
CA ALA A 344 -31.11 20.38 -4.01
C ALA A 344 -32.00 19.32 -4.67
N SER A 345 -31.40 18.24 -5.18
CA SER A 345 -32.13 17.05 -5.64
C SER A 345 -31.32 15.77 -5.41
N GLU A 346 -32.01 14.75 -4.92
CA GLU A 346 -31.54 13.39 -4.62
C GLU A 346 -30.95 12.65 -5.84
N PRO A 347 -30.12 11.60 -5.65
CA PRO A 347 -29.40 10.96 -6.75
C PRO A 347 -30.31 10.02 -7.57
N ILE A 348 -30.29 10.20 -8.90
CA ILE A 348 -30.91 9.33 -9.89
C ILE A 348 -29.94 8.21 -10.24
N GLU A 349 -30.36 6.94 -10.19
CA GLU A 349 -29.60 5.80 -10.71
C GLU A 349 -29.53 5.85 -12.25
N SER A 350 -28.35 6.10 -12.83
CA SER A 350 -28.12 5.95 -14.28
C SER A 350 -27.59 4.55 -14.61
N LEU A 351 -28.23 3.90 -15.59
CA LEU A 351 -27.72 2.71 -16.27
C LEU A 351 -26.77 3.19 -17.38
N ASP A 352 -25.49 3.31 -17.05
CA ASP A 352 -24.50 3.85 -17.99
C ASP A 352 -24.22 2.85 -19.13
N ALA A 353 -24.51 3.25 -20.36
CA ALA A 353 -24.14 2.55 -21.59
C ALA A 353 -22.81 3.11 -22.11
N PHE A 354 -21.94 2.24 -22.64
CA PHE A 354 -20.57 2.57 -23.01
C PHE A 354 -20.25 2.13 -24.43
N ILE A 355 -19.35 2.85 -25.09
CA ILE A 355 -18.74 2.47 -26.37
C ILE A 355 -17.29 2.04 -26.12
N MET A 356 -16.88 0.91 -26.71
CA MET A 356 -15.48 0.48 -26.69
C MET A 356 -14.63 1.33 -27.63
N GLU A 357 -13.63 2.05 -27.13
CA GLU A 357 -12.70 2.80 -27.99
C GLU A 357 -11.38 2.06 -28.20
N LYS A 358 -10.90 1.33 -27.18
CA LYS A 358 -9.65 0.57 -27.26
C LYS A 358 -9.65 -0.59 -26.27
N TYR A 359 -9.09 -1.72 -26.68
CA TYR A 359 -8.95 -2.92 -25.86
C TYR A 359 -7.49 -3.39 -25.88
N GLU A 360 -6.87 -3.51 -24.71
CA GLU A 360 -5.49 -3.96 -24.56
C GLU A 360 -5.41 -5.15 -23.59
N PRO A 361 -5.26 -6.39 -24.10
CA PRO A 361 -5.04 -7.54 -23.25
C PRO A 361 -3.61 -7.54 -22.70
N GLY A 362 -3.42 -8.10 -21.51
CA GLY A 362 -2.14 -8.19 -20.84
C GLY A 362 -2.07 -9.38 -19.89
N LYS A 363 -0.84 -9.68 -19.45
CA LYS A 363 -0.55 -10.72 -18.48
C LYS A 363 0.39 -10.14 -17.43
N THR A 364 0.04 -10.28 -16.16
CA THR A 364 0.91 -9.81 -15.08
C THR A 364 2.17 -10.68 -15.01
N PRO A 365 3.26 -10.20 -14.36
CA PRO A 365 4.43 -11.03 -14.09
C PRO A 365 4.11 -12.31 -13.31
N ALA A 366 3.04 -12.31 -12.50
CA ALA A 366 2.51 -13.47 -11.79
C ALA A 366 1.63 -14.40 -12.66
N GLY A 367 1.47 -14.09 -13.95
CA GLY A 367 0.77 -14.93 -14.91
C GLY A 367 -0.75 -14.75 -14.97
N VAL A 368 -1.30 -13.75 -14.28
CA VAL A 368 -2.75 -13.46 -14.26
C VAL A 368 -3.11 -12.63 -15.49
N PHE A 369 -4.13 -13.04 -16.23
CA PHE A 369 -4.65 -12.31 -17.37
C PHE A 369 -5.46 -11.09 -16.93
N PHE A 370 -5.26 -9.97 -17.63
CA PHE A 370 -6.08 -8.79 -17.50
C PHE A 370 -6.30 -8.14 -18.87
N ALA A 371 -7.27 -7.23 -18.97
CA ALA A 371 -7.39 -6.34 -20.12
C ALA A 371 -7.74 -4.93 -19.68
N LYS A 372 -7.17 -3.93 -20.36
CA LYS A 372 -7.54 -2.53 -20.23
C LYS A 372 -8.56 -2.19 -21.31
N MET A 373 -9.74 -1.76 -20.87
CA MET A 373 -10.85 -1.33 -21.72
C MET A 373 -10.95 0.18 -21.63
N TYR A 374 -10.66 0.88 -22.73
CA TYR A 374 -10.91 2.31 -22.83
C TYR A 374 -12.32 2.47 -23.38
N VAL A 375 -13.18 3.04 -22.55
CA VAL A 375 -14.61 3.13 -22.79
C VAL A 375 -15.05 4.58 -22.74
N LYS A 376 -16.01 4.93 -23.59
CA LYS A 376 -16.66 6.23 -23.56
C LYS A 376 -18.09 6.05 -23.10
N ASN A 377 -18.47 6.70 -22.00
CA ASN A 377 -19.85 6.69 -21.55
C ASN A 377 -20.71 7.52 -22.51
N ILE A 378 -21.82 6.95 -22.99
CA ILE A 378 -22.70 7.57 -23.99
C ILE A 378 -23.44 8.78 -23.41
N ALA A 379 -23.77 8.75 -22.11
CA ALA A 379 -24.57 9.78 -21.46
C ALA A 379 -23.80 11.10 -21.29
N ASP A 380 -22.52 11.05 -20.90
CA ASP A 380 -21.70 12.22 -20.59
C ASP A 380 -20.51 12.41 -21.55
N ASN A 381 -20.34 11.51 -22.53
CA ASN A 381 -19.20 11.46 -23.45
C ASN A 381 -17.83 11.34 -22.75
N LYS A 382 -17.78 10.98 -21.48
CA LYS A 382 -16.53 10.89 -20.71
C LYS A 382 -15.79 9.59 -21.01
N GLN A 383 -14.52 9.73 -21.36
CA GLN A 383 -13.62 8.59 -21.55
C GLN A 383 -13.10 8.11 -20.19
N SER A 384 -13.14 6.81 -19.97
CA SER A 384 -12.71 6.14 -18.74
C SER A 384 -12.00 4.83 -19.07
N MET A 385 -11.07 4.42 -18.22
CA MET A 385 -10.37 3.14 -18.35
C MET A 385 -10.93 2.15 -17.34
N VAL A 386 -11.37 0.99 -17.83
CA VAL A 386 -11.95 -0.10 -17.05
C VAL A 386 -11.04 -1.33 -17.13
N PHE A 387 -10.77 -1.98 -16.01
CA PHE A 387 -9.92 -3.17 -15.92
C PHE A 387 -10.76 -4.44 -15.86
N ALA A 388 -10.61 -5.33 -16.84
CA ALA A 388 -11.08 -6.70 -16.76
C ALA A 388 -9.98 -7.55 -16.11
N GLN A 389 -10.19 -8.03 -14.89
CA GLN A 389 -9.18 -8.77 -14.13
C GLN A 389 -9.58 -10.24 -13.97
N GLY A 390 -8.65 -11.14 -14.29
CA GLY A 390 -8.89 -12.59 -14.22
C GLY A 390 -9.44 -13.16 -15.51
N HIS A 391 -9.33 -14.48 -15.65
CA HIS A 391 -9.63 -15.19 -16.89
C HIS A 391 -11.08 -14.98 -17.35
N GLU A 392 -12.05 -15.06 -16.45
CA GLU A 392 -13.47 -14.92 -16.76
C GLU A 392 -13.85 -13.53 -17.29
N ALA A 393 -13.34 -12.46 -16.65
CA ALA A 393 -13.59 -11.09 -17.09
C ALA A 393 -12.93 -10.79 -18.45
N VAL A 394 -11.71 -11.29 -18.68
CA VAL A 394 -11.01 -11.15 -19.95
C VAL A 394 -11.74 -11.92 -21.06
N GLU A 395 -12.17 -13.14 -20.79
CA GLU A 395 -12.93 -13.97 -21.74
C GLU A 395 -14.31 -13.39 -22.07
N THR A 396 -14.95 -12.71 -21.12
CA THR A 396 -16.24 -12.06 -21.35
C THR A 396 -16.09 -10.81 -22.21
N THR A 397 -15.01 -10.05 -22.00
CA THR A 397 -14.81 -8.74 -22.63
C THR A 397 -14.07 -8.81 -23.96
N LYS A 398 -13.30 -9.87 -24.24
CA LYS A 398 -12.57 -10.05 -25.52
C LYS A 398 -13.48 -10.12 -26.75
N HIS A 399 -14.77 -10.42 -26.55
CA HIS A 399 -15.75 -10.53 -27.62
C HIS A 399 -16.39 -9.19 -27.99
N LEU A 400 -16.14 -8.14 -27.20
CA LEU A 400 -16.59 -6.78 -27.50
C LEU A 400 -15.64 -6.16 -28.52
N SER A 401 -16.19 -5.66 -29.61
CA SER A 401 -15.42 -4.98 -30.66
C SER A 401 -15.30 -3.49 -30.37
N VAL A 402 -14.21 -2.88 -30.86
CA VAL A 402 -14.10 -1.41 -30.86
C VAL A 402 -15.24 -0.82 -31.67
N GLY A 403 -15.99 0.11 -31.07
CA GLY A 403 -17.20 0.72 -31.61
C GLY A 403 -18.51 0.09 -31.10
N ASP A 404 -18.47 -1.06 -30.42
CA ASP A 404 -19.68 -1.69 -29.90
C ASP A 404 -20.24 -0.92 -28.70
N GLU A 405 -21.58 -0.76 -28.68
CA GLU A 405 -22.33 -0.27 -27.53
C GLU A 405 -22.67 -1.42 -26.59
N PHE A 406 -22.37 -1.25 -25.31
CA PHE A 406 -22.70 -2.25 -24.30
C PHE A 406 -22.89 -1.61 -22.93
N ALA A 407 -23.74 -2.22 -22.11
CA ALA A 407 -23.89 -1.86 -20.71
C ALA A 407 -23.04 -2.81 -19.86
N MET A 408 -22.34 -2.26 -18.87
CA MET A 408 -21.54 -3.06 -17.95
C MET A 408 -21.73 -2.58 -16.53
N GLN A 409 -21.58 -3.50 -15.58
CA GLN A 409 -21.43 -3.15 -14.19
C GLN A 409 -19.95 -3.01 -13.88
N THR A 410 -19.59 -1.88 -13.28
CA THR A 410 -18.24 -1.62 -12.79
C THR A 410 -18.22 -1.53 -11.27
N ARG A 411 -17.06 -1.82 -10.67
CA ARG A 411 -16.76 -1.51 -9.27
C ARG A 411 -15.54 -0.62 -9.20
N THR A 412 -15.49 0.30 -8.24
CA THR A 412 -14.32 1.17 -8.04
C THR A 412 -13.57 0.72 -6.80
N GLU A 413 -12.31 0.35 -6.96
CA GLU A 413 -11.42 -0.04 -5.86
C GLU A 413 -10.11 0.74 -6.00
N ASN A 414 -9.71 1.45 -4.94
CA ASN A 414 -8.49 2.26 -4.90
C ASN A 414 -8.34 3.26 -6.07
N GLY A 415 -9.46 3.84 -6.52
CA GLY A 415 -9.47 4.81 -7.62
C GLY A 415 -9.38 4.20 -9.03
N PHE A 416 -9.41 2.88 -9.15
CA PHE A 416 -9.48 2.16 -10.42
C PHE A 416 -10.87 1.58 -10.64
N THR A 417 -11.36 1.63 -11.87
CA THR A 417 -12.66 1.06 -12.25
C THR A 417 -12.44 -0.34 -12.82
N PHE A 418 -13.08 -1.34 -12.24
CA PHE A 418 -12.98 -2.75 -12.65
C PHE A 418 -14.29 -3.23 -13.25
N PHE A 419 -14.17 -3.99 -14.34
CA PHE A 419 -15.29 -4.70 -14.95
C PHE A 419 -15.76 -5.82 -14.02
N VAL A 420 -17.09 -5.90 -13.82
CA VAL A 420 -17.74 -6.95 -13.03
C VAL A 420 -18.50 -7.91 -13.94
N LYS A 421 -19.41 -7.39 -14.78
CA LYS A 421 -20.20 -8.17 -15.74
C LYS A 421 -20.87 -7.28 -16.79
N LEU A 422 -21.28 -7.87 -17.91
CA LEU A 422 -22.20 -7.22 -18.86
C LEU A 422 -23.62 -7.16 -18.28
N ARG A 423 -24.36 -6.11 -18.64
CA ARG A 423 -25.81 -6.02 -18.39
C ARG A 423 -26.54 -6.17 -19.72
N ASP A 424 -27.67 -6.88 -19.70
CA ASP A 424 -28.58 -6.91 -20.84
C ASP A 424 -29.11 -5.51 -21.11
N ALA A 425 -28.98 -5.03 -22.35
CA ALA A 425 -29.47 -3.72 -22.77
C ALA A 425 -31.02 -3.64 -22.81
N ASP A 426 -31.73 -4.76 -22.59
CA ASP A 426 -33.18 -4.88 -22.76
C ASP A 426 -33.92 -5.42 -21.52
N LYS A 427 -33.91 -4.64 -20.43
CA LYS A 427 -35.03 -4.67 -19.48
C LYS A 427 -35.67 -3.29 -19.36
N ARG A 428 -36.45 -2.94 -20.39
CA ARG A 428 -37.61 -2.04 -20.23
C ARG A 428 -38.73 -2.84 -19.56
N SER A 429 -39.45 -2.17 -18.66
CA SER A 429 -40.67 -2.61 -17.91
C SER A 429 -40.40 -3.59 -16.75
N ALA A 430 -41.01 -3.43 -15.56
CA ALA A 430 -42.25 -2.75 -15.20
C ALA A 430 -42.19 -2.15 -13.79
#